data_AF-A0A1Q9MXK0-F1
#
_entry.id   AF-A0A1Q9MXK0-F1
#
_cell.length_a   1.000
_cell.length_b   1.000
_cell.length_c   1.000
_cell.angle_alpha   90.00
_cell.angle_beta   90.00
_cell.angle_gamma   90.00
#
_symmetry.space_group_name_H-M   'P 1'
#
loop_
_entity.id
_entity.type
_entity.pdbx_description
1 polymer ?
#
loop_
_entity_poly.entity_id
_entity_poly.type
_entity_poly.pdbx_seq_one_letter_code
_entity_poly.pdbx_strand_id
1 'polypeptide(L)'
;MATLPLLAPVSLLQDAISANLARDHWLERLQRGYFKIKALCVHLNLPMDGAFFDGCMTEYARAYRGAGKGTKARNVEILSAVVVYRQALMTGIPLKKSLLITHLSGPRPMVAFQRVLATISKDAPRQDPRLVVSRLVSAILNGIAAPTEVVEAAAQIMARSLNVFLLTKLHVSAAAIVITATLVTDFYHEIRLTRVATFAKVAPSAVNHCLATAATRLGKPLPDSPSKCGNTLKELFVTGIQPPSI
;
A
#
# COMPACT_ATOMS: atom_id res chain seq x y z
N MET A 1 44.32 -1.31 -57.74
CA MET A 1 43.02 -0.65 -57.54
C MET A 1 42.45 -1.15 -56.22
N ALA A 2 42.51 -0.33 -55.16
CA ALA A 2 41.93 -0.66 -53.87
C ALA A 2 40.88 0.40 -53.55
N THR A 3 39.61 0.00 -53.61
CA THR A 3 38.45 0.82 -53.24
C THR A 3 38.35 0.90 -51.71
N LEU A 4 38.40 2.12 -51.18
CA LEU A 4 38.06 2.48 -49.81
C LEU A 4 36.61 2.06 -49.48
N PRO A 5 36.31 1.52 -48.28
CA PRO A 5 34.93 1.33 -47.84
C PRO A 5 34.36 2.69 -47.39
N LEU A 6 33.34 3.16 -48.12
CA LEU A 6 32.59 4.37 -47.81
C LEU A 6 31.75 4.18 -46.52
N LEU A 7 32.07 5.02 -45.53
CA LEU A 7 31.19 5.73 -44.60
C LEU A 7 29.85 5.06 -44.26
N ALA A 8 29.76 4.53 -43.04
CA ALA A 8 28.48 4.24 -42.42
C ALA A 8 27.57 5.49 -42.47
N PRO A 9 26.27 5.36 -42.84
CA PRO A 9 25.33 6.47 -42.88
C PRO A 9 25.35 7.27 -41.58
N VAL A 10 25.49 8.59 -41.69
CA VAL A 10 25.53 9.53 -40.55
C VAL A 10 24.36 9.34 -39.58
N SER A 11 23.20 8.88 -40.07
CA SER A 11 22.02 8.53 -39.26
C SER A 11 22.26 7.38 -38.29
N LEU A 12 22.96 6.30 -38.70
CA LEU A 12 23.26 5.16 -37.83
C LEU A 12 24.27 5.52 -36.73
N LEU A 13 25.21 6.41 -37.05
CA LEU A 13 26.16 6.97 -36.09
C LEU A 13 25.45 7.88 -35.07
N GLN A 14 24.51 8.71 -35.52
CA GLN A 14 23.73 9.58 -34.65
C GLN A 14 22.77 8.81 -33.75
N ASP A 15 22.18 7.72 -34.24
CA ASP A 15 21.36 6.81 -33.44
C ASP A 15 22.20 6.04 -32.42
N ALA A 16 23.40 5.57 -32.80
CA ALA A 16 24.32 4.91 -31.87
C ALA A 16 24.86 5.86 -30.79
N ILE A 17 25.21 7.10 -31.16
CA ILE A 17 25.63 8.15 -30.21
C ILE A 17 24.47 8.52 -29.28
N SER A 18 23.25 8.69 -29.82
CA SER A 18 22.06 8.99 -29.03
C SER A 18 21.69 7.84 -28.09
N ALA A 19 21.86 6.59 -28.52
CA ALA A 19 21.64 5.40 -27.71
C ALA A 19 22.68 5.28 -26.58
N ASN A 20 23.95 5.57 -26.87
CA ASN A 20 25.01 5.59 -25.86
C ASN A 20 24.83 6.73 -24.85
N LEU A 21 24.53 7.96 -25.31
CA LEU A 21 24.22 9.09 -24.43
C LEU A 21 22.96 8.83 -23.58
N ALA A 22 21.94 8.18 -24.15
CA ALA A 22 20.76 7.79 -23.40
C ALA A 22 21.07 6.72 -22.34
N ARG A 23 22.00 5.79 -22.63
CA ARG A 23 22.49 4.78 -21.70
C ARG A 23 23.30 5.40 -20.57
N ASP A 24 24.18 6.35 -20.87
CA ASP A 24 25.01 7.04 -19.87
C ASP A 24 24.17 7.92 -18.95
N HIS A 25 23.24 8.70 -19.51
CA HIS A 25 22.30 9.48 -18.72
C HIS A 25 21.40 8.58 -17.86
N TRP A 26 20.98 7.41 -18.37
CA TRP A 26 20.22 6.44 -17.59
C TRP A 26 21.01 5.90 -16.39
N LEU A 27 22.27 5.46 -16.61
CA LEU A 27 23.14 4.95 -15.55
C LEU A 27 23.44 6.02 -14.50
N GLU A 28 23.71 7.26 -14.93
CA GLU A 28 23.90 8.39 -14.02
C GLU A 28 22.67 8.62 -13.13
N ARG A 29 21.47 8.54 -13.71
CA ARG A 29 20.21 8.75 -12.97
C ARG A 29 19.88 7.60 -12.03
N LEU A 30 20.24 6.37 -12.39
CA LEU A 30 20.18 5.23 -11.48
C LEU A 30 21.16 5.39 -10.31
N GLN A 31 22.40 5.79 -10.58
CA GLN A 31 23.42 5.97 -9.54
C GLN A 31 23.03 7.09 -8.56
N ARG A 32 22.55 8.23 -9.07
CA ARG A 32 22.02 9.31 -8.21
C ARG A 32 20.81 8.85 -7.40
N GLY A 33 19.92 8.07 -8.00
CA GLY A 33 18.79 7.44 -7.32
C GLY A 33 19.24 6.52 -6.19
N TYR A 34 20.21 5.64 -6.46
CA TYR A 34 20.81 4.72 -5.49
C TYR A 34 21.32 5.48 -4.25
N PHE A 35 22.15 6.51 -4.43
CA PHE A 35 22.69 7.27 -3.32
C PHE A 35 21.61 8.01 -2.53
N LYS A 36 20.60 8.56 -3.22
CA LYS A 36 19.50 9.26 -2.55
C LYS A 36 18.61 8.30 -1.75
N ILE A 37 18.27 7.13 -2.30
CA ILE A 37 17.51 6.08 -1.61
C ILE A 37 18.29 5.59 -0.39
N LYS A 38 19.60 5.31 -0.55
CA LYS A 38 20.48 4.90 0.55
C LYS A 38 20.52 5.96 1.66
N ALA A 39 20.69 7.23 1.31
CA ALA A 39 20.68 8.31 2.29
C ALA A 39 19.35 8.38 3.05
N LEU A 40 18.20 8.28 2.35
CA LEU A 40 16.89 8.26 2.98
C LEU A 40 16.71 7.06 3.92
N CYS A 41 17.13 5.86 3.52
CA CYS A 41 17.01 4.67 4.35
C CYS A 41 17.85 4.78 5.62
N VAL A 42 19.08 5.28 5.51
CA VAL A 42 19.95 5.53 6.68
C VAL A 42 19.34 6.59 7.60
N HIS A 43 18.90 7.73 7.07
CA HIS A 43 18.33 8.80 7.89
C HIS A 43 17.02 8.43 8.58
N LEU A 44 16.22 7.55 7.95
CA LEU A 44 14.92 7.12 8.47
C LEU A 44 14.99 5.80 9.23
N ASN A 45 16.19 5.25 9.47
CA ASN A 45 16.44 3.94 10.09
C ASN A 45 15.60 2.82 9.44
N LEU A 46 15.51 2.83 8.11
CA LEU A 46 14.81 1.81 7.35
C LEU A 46 15.73 0.61 7.07
N PRO A 47 15.18 -0.60 6.88
CA PRO A 47 15.98 -1.77 6.55
C PRO A 47 16.82 -1.54 5.31
N MET A 48 18.13 -1.79 5.47
CA MET A 48 19.10 -1.86 4.38
C MET A 48 19.35 -3.32 3.98
N ASP A 49 18.51 -4.25 4.45
CA ASP A 49 18.51 -5.61 3.95
C ASP A 49 18.22 -5.61 2.44
N GLY A 50 18.78 -6.59 1.74
CA GLY A 50 18.70 -6.65 0.28
C GLY A 50 17.25 -6.55 -0.20
N ALA A 51 16.31 -7.24 0.45
CA ALA A 51 14.92 -7.27 0.00
C ALA A 51 14.23 -5.89 -0.01
N PHE A 52 14.37 -5.08 1.05
CA PHE A 52 13.75 -3.74 1.07
C PHE A 52 14.45 -2.80 0.07
N PHE A 53 15.78 -2.76 0.12
CA PHE A 53 16.56 -1.82 -0.67
C PHE A 53 16.50 -2.16 -2.17
N ASP A 54 16.62 -3.43 -2.54
CA ASP A 54 16.49 -3.91 -3.92
C ASP A 54 15.08 -3.67 -4.46
N GLY A 55 14.07 -3.79 -3.60
CA GLY A 55 12.69 -3.39 -3.92
C GLY A 55 12.58 -1.91 -4.29
N CYS A 56 13.17 -1.02 -3.48
CA CYS A 56 13.24 0.41 -3.78
C CYS A 56 13.94 0.68 -5.11
N MET A 57 15.08 0.04 -5.37
CA MET A 57 15.86 0.22 -6.60
C MET A 57 15.12 -0.29 -7.83
N THR A 58 14.45 -1.45 -7.72
CA THR A 58 13.64 -2.02 -8.79
C THR A 58 12.47 -1.10 -9.14
N GLU A 59 11.79 -0.57 -8.12
CA GLU A 59 10.68 0.36 -8.32
C GLU A 59 11.15 1.69 -8.91
N TYR A 60 12.27 2.23 -8.43
CA TYR A 60 12.88 3.45 -8.98
C TYR A 60 13.20 3.30 -10.46
N ALA A 61 13.87 2.20 -10.84
CA ALA A 61 14.24 1.95 -12.22
C ALA A 61 13.00 1.87 -13.13
N ARG A 62 11.96 1.15 -12.68
CA ARG A 62 10.69 1.03 -13.40
C ARG A 62 10.00 2.38 -13.57
N ALA A 63 9.84 3.11 -12.47
CA ALA A 63 9.14 4.39 -12.45
C ALA A 63 9.87 5.47 -13.27
N TYR A 64 11.21 5.51 -13.22
CA TYR A 64 12.00 6.45 -14.00
C TYR A 64 11.88 6.20 -15.50
N ARG A 65 11.84 4.93 -15.93
CA ARG A 65 11.62 4.56 -17.34
C ARG A 65 10.21 4.93 -17.82
N GLY A 66 9.19 4.68 -17.00
CA GLY A 66 7.80 5.00 -17.32
C GLY A 66 7.47 6.50 -17.29
N ALA A 67 8.21 7.30 -16.53
CA ALA A 67 8.02 8.74 -16.47
C ALA A 67 8.39 9.42 -17.80
N GLY A 68 7.50 10.27 -18.32
CA GLY A 68 7.76 11.07 -19.52
C GLY A 68 9.00 11.98 -19.37
N LYS A 69 9.73 12.19 -20.48
CA LYS A 69 10.89 13.10 -20.52
C LYS A 69 10.48 14.52 -20.07
N GLY A 70 11.33 15.19 -19.28
CA GLY A 70 11.07 16.55 -18.78
C GLY A 70 10.00 16.66 -17.67
N THR A 71 9.38 15.56 -17.25
CA THR A 71 8.37 15.60 -16.18
C THR A 71 9.00 15.67 -14.79
N LYS A 72 8.28 16.26 -13.83
CA LYS A 72 8.65 16.25 -12.40
C LYS A 72 8.78 14.82 -11.84
N ALA A 73 8.19 13.82 -12.48
CA ALA A 73 8.34 12.42 -12.13
C ALA A 73 9.74 11.85 -12.40
N ARG A 74 10.59 12.56 -13.16
CA ARG A 74 12.02 12.25 -13.32
C ARG A 74 12.94 13.01 -12.36
N ASN A 75 12.40 13.84 -11.45
CA ASN A 75 13.21 14.44 -10.40
C ASN A 75 13.69 13.34 -9.46
N VAL A 76 15.02 13.14 -9.40
CA VAL A 76 15.65 12.06 -8.64
C VAL A 76 15.29 12.11 -7.16
N GLU A 77 15.26 13.29 -6.54
CA GLU A 77 14.97 13.43 -5.11
C GLU A 77 13.55 13.01 -4.79
N ILE A 78 12.59 13.57 -5.53
CA ILE A 78 11.17 13.30 -5.33
C ILE A 78 10.87 11.85 -5.64
N LEU A 79 11.36 11.33 -6.76
CA LEU A 79 11.13 9.94 -7.14
C LEU A 79 11.72 8.98 -6.12
N SER A 80 12.94 9.22 -5.64
CA SER A 80 13.58 8.41 -4.59
C SER A 80 12.76 8.39 -3.30
N ALA A 81 12.25 9.54 -2.85
CA ALA A 81 11.41 9.61 -1.67
C ALA A 81 10.08 8.87 -1.86
N VAL A 82 9.47 8.96 -3.04
CA VAL A 82 8.21 8.29 -3.34
C VAL A 82 8.39 6.77 -3.39
N VAL A 83 9.46 6.24 -3.99
CA VAL A 83 9.68 4.78 -4.01
C VAL A 83 10.00 4.24 -2.62
N VAL A 84 10.77 4.95 -1.80
CA VAL A 84 11.00 4.56 -0.39
C VAL A 84 9.67 4.52 0.38
N TYR A 85 8.81 5.52 0.18
CA TYR A 85 7.47 5.52 0.78
C TYR A 85 6.65 4.31 0.36
N ARG A 86 6.63 3.99 -0.94
CA ARG A 86 5.85 2.88 -1.47
C ARG A 86 6.38 1.53 -1.03
N GLN A 87 7.71 1.37 -1.01
CA GLN A 87 8.32 0.16 -0.50
C GLN A 87 8.01 -0.02 0.99
N ALA A 88 8.06 1.04 1.80
CA ALA A 88 7.66 1.00 3.20
C ALA A 88 6.20 0.55 3.37
N LEU A 89 5.27 1.06 2.54
CA LEU A 89 3.88 0.58 2.53
C LEU A 89 3.78 -0.90 2.11
N MET A 90 4.59 -1.32 1.13
CA MET A 90 4.63 -2.70 0.65
C MET A 90 5.22 -3.68 1.66
N THR A 91 6.10 -3.24 2.55
CA THR A 91 6.68 -4.07 3.61
C THR A 91 6.00 -3.86 4.96
N GLY A 92 4.97 -3.02 5.04
CA GLY A 92 4.23 -2.76 6.28
C GLY A 92 4.97 -1.88 7.27
N ILE A 93 6.05 -1.20 6.85
CA ILE A 93 6.82 -0.29 7.68
C ILE A 93 6.05 1.03 7.80
N PRO A 94 5.73 1.49 9.03
CA PRO A 94 4.99 2.72 9.24
C PRO A 94 5.86 3.94 8.93
N LEU A 95 5.74 4.49 7.72
CA LEU A 95 6.48 5.68 7.30
C LEU A 95 5.54 6.86 7.04
N LYS A 96 5.73 7.97 7.76
CA LYS A 96 4.96 9.20 7.55
C LYS A 96 5.50 9.97 6.34
N LYS A 97 4.61 10.40 5.43
CA LYS A 97 4.98 11.26 4.28
C LYS A 97 5.74 12.52 4.69
N SER A 98 5.37 13.12 5.82
CA SER A 98 6.00 14.35 6.33
C SER A 98 7.49 14.17 6.59
N LEU A 99 7.94 13.00 7.05
CA LEU A 99 9.35 12.70 7.29
C LEU A 99 10.15 12.62 6.00
N LEU A 100 9.57 12.15 4.91
CA LEU A 100 10.24 12.14 3.62
C LEU A 100 10.34 13.54 3.02
N ILE A 101 9.33 14.37 3.28
CA ILE A 101 9.22 15.71 2.69
C ILE A 101 10.25 16.67 3.27
N THR A 102 10.70 16.47 4.50
CA THR A 102 11.79 17.26 5.09
C THR A 102 13.13 17.06 4.36
N HIS A 103 13.27 16.00 3.55
CA HIS A 103 14.45 15.72 2.74
C HIS A 103 14.33 16.15 1.26
N LEU A 104 13.24 16.86 0.92
CA LEU A 104 12.97 17.33 -0.43
C LEU A 104 13.21 18.84 -0.56
N SER A 105 13.91 19.23 -1.62
CA SER A 105 14.17 20.62 -1.93
C SER A 105 13.06 21.24 -2.79
N GLY A 106 12.93 22.57 -2.72
CA GLY A 106 12.13 23.36 -3.66
C GLY A 106 10.74 23.80 -3.16
N PRO A 107 10.01 24.57 -3.97
CA PRO A 107 8.73 25.13 -3.58
C PRO A 107 7.63 24.04 -3.54
N ARG A 108 6.90 23.98 -2.43
CA ARG A 108 5.76 23.07 -2.21
C ARG A 108 6.11 21.57 -2.41
N PRO A 109 7.10 21.02 -1.68
CA PRO A 109 7.59 19.66 -1.86
C PRO A 109 6.51 18.58 -1.68
N MET A 110 5.56 18.80 -0.75
CA MET A 110 4.39 17.94 -0.55
C MET A 110 3.55 17.78 -1.83
N VAL A 111 3.29 18.87 -2.57
CA VAL A 111 2.46 18.83 -3.79
C VAL A 111 3.18 18.04 -4.89
N ALA A 112 4.48 18.25 -5.03
CA ALA A 112 5.28 17.53 -6.02
C ALA A 112 5.38 16.04 -5.68
N PHE A 113 5.62 15.70 -4.42
CA PHE A 113 5.61 14.33 -3.91
C PHE A 113 4.27 13.63 -4.20
N GLN A 114 3.15 14.27 -3.87
CA GLN A 114 1.82 13.70 -4.11
C GLN A 114 1.53 13.47 -5.60
N ARG A 115 1.94 14.40 -6.47
CA ARG A 115 1.78 14.24 -7.91
C ARG A 115 2.59 13.06 -8.45
N VAL A 116 3.86 12.95 -8.07
CA VAL A 116 4.71 11.83 -8.51
C VAL A 116 4.19 10.51 -7.95
N LEU A 117 3.79 10.47 -6.67
CA LEU A 117 3.15 9.30 -6.06
C LEU A 117 1.92 8.88 -6.85
N ALA A 118 1.04 9.82 -7.20
CA ALA A 118 -0.15 9.51 -7.99
C ALA A 118 0.19 8.99 -9.39
N THR A 119 1.19 9.58 -10.07
CA THR A 119 1.64 9.11 -11.39
C THR A 119 2.14 7.68 -11.32
N ILE A 120 3.11 7.38 -10.46
CA ILE A 120 3.73 6.05 -10.43
C ILE A 120 2.82 4.98 -9.83
N SER A 121 1.82 5.38 -9.04
CA SER A 121 0.83 4.44 -8.49
C SER A 121 -0.20 4.01 -9.53
N LYS A 122 -0.41 4.78 -10.61
CA LYS A 122 -1.28 4.36 -11.72
C LYS A 122 -0.68 3.18 -12.48
N ASP A 123 0.63 3.21 -12.66
CA ASP A 123 1.38 2.19 -13.41
C ASP A 123 1.83 1.01 -12.53
N ALA A 124 1.52 1.07 -11.24
CA ALA A 124 1.85 0.01 -10.32
C ALA A 124 0.85 -1.14 -10.43
N PRO A 125 1.30 -2.40 -10.23
CA PRO A 125 0.37 -3.48 -9.99
C PRO A 125 -0.49 -3.10 -8.78
N ARG A 126 -1.81 -3.13 -8.94
CA ARG A 126 -2.75 -2.95 -7.83
C ARG A 126 -2.40 -4.02 -6.80
N GLN A 127 -2.09 -3.60 -5.57
CA GLN A 127 -1.90 -4.55 -4.49
C GLN A 127 -3.19 -5.36 -4.32
N ASP A 128 -3.05 -6.66 -4.06
CA ASP A 128 -4.20 -7.49 -3.73
C ASP A 128 -4.94 -6.85 -2.54
N PRO A 129 -6.21 -6.44 -2.70
CA PRO A 129 -7.02 -5.88 -1.63
C PRO A 129 -7.01 -6.74 -0.36
N ARG A 130 -6.89 -8.07 -0.52
CA ARG A 130 -6.83 -9.03 0.60
C ARG A 130 -5.60 -8.81 1.47
N LEU A 131 -4.43 -8.67 0.85
CA LEU A 131 -3.17 -8.40 1.55
C LEU A 131 -3.20 -7.06 2.28
N VAL A 132 -3.77 -6.04 1.63
CA VAL A 132 -3.89 -4.70 2.22
C VAL A 132 -4.80 -4.73 3.45
N VAL A 133 -5.97 -5.38 3.35
CA VAL A 133 -6.89 -5.50 4.48
C VAL A 133 -6.28 -6.32 5.62
N SER A 134 -5.61 -7.43 5.33
CA SER A 134 -4.93 -8.24 6.34
C SER A 134 -3.89 -7.43 7.14
N ARG A 135 -3.09 -6.61 6.46
CA ARG A 135 -2.13 -5.70 7.10
C ARG A 135 -2.81 -4.63 7.95
N LEU A 136 -3.89 -4.05 7.43
CA LEU A 136 -4.66 -3.03 8.16
C LEU A 136 -5.32 -3.63 9.42
N VAL A 137 -5.88 -4.83 9.33
CA VAL A 137 -6.45 -5.55 10.50
C VAL A 137 -5.36 -5.76 11.55
N SER A 138 -4.19 -6.27 11.15
CA SER A 138 -3.05 -6.50 12.06
C SER A 138 -2.58 -5.19 12.72
N ALA A 139 -2.47 -4.11 11.93
CA ALA A 139 -2.08 -2.79 12.44
C ALA A 139 -3.10 -2.23 13.44
N ILE A 140 -4.40 -2.42 13.19
CA ILE A 140 -5.48 -2.00 14.10
C ILE A 140 -5.42 -2.80 15.39
N LEU A 141 -5.34 -4.13 15.32
CA LEU A 141 -5.29 -5.02 16.49
C LEU A 141 -4.09 -4.71 17.39
N ASN A 142 -2.90 -4.54 16.81
CA ASN A 142 -1.71 -4.13 17.55
C ASN A 142 -1.87 -2.73 18.16
N GLY A 143 -2.44 -1.80 17.39
CA GLY A 143 -2.63 -0.42 17.81
C GLY A 143 -3.60 -0.22 18.96
N ILE A 144 -4.61 -1.08 19.07
CA ILE A 144 -5.56 -1.08 20.18
C ILE A 144 -5.16 -2.02 21.32
N ALA A 145 -4.03 -2.73 21.18
CA ALA A 145 -3.58 -3.79 22.08
C ALA A 145 -4.69 -4.83 22.33
N ALA A 146 -5.22 -5.40 21.24
CA ALA A 146 -6.31 -6.36 21.32
C ALA A 146 -5.88 -7.67 22.03
N PRO A 147 -6.75 -8.27 22.87
CA PRO A 147 -6.55 -9.59 23.44
C PRO A 147 -6.37 -10.68 22.37
N THR A 148 -5.67 -11.75 22.73
CA THR A 148 -5.35 -12.88 21.83
C THR A 148 -6.62 -13.48 21.21
N GLU A 149 -7.70 -13.58 21.97
CA GLU A 149 -8.99 -14.11 21.54
C GLU A 149 -9.59 -13.30 20.38
N VAL A 150 -9.47 -11.97 20.45
CA VAL A 150 -9.93 -11.05 19.40
C VAL A 150 -9.04 -11.19 18.16
N VAL A 151 -7.73 -11.36 18.34
CA VAL A 151 -6.78 -11.57 17.24
C VAL A 151 -7.08 -12.88 16.51
N GLU A 152 -7.32 -13.97 17.24
CA GLU A 152 -7.68 -15.28 16.68
C GLU A 152 -9.01 -15.23 15.94
N ALA A 153 -10.04 -14.61 16.54
CA ALA A 153 -11.34 -14.44 15.88
C ALA A 153 -11.21 -13.60 14.60
N ALA A 154 -10.44 -12.52 14.61
CA ALA A 154 -10.19 -11.71 13.41
C ALA A 154 -9.48 -12.52 12.32
N ALA A 155 -8.50 -13.36 12.68
CA ALA A 155 -7.82 -14.25 11.74
C ALA A 155 -8.78 -15.27 11.11
N GLN A 156 -9.67 -15.88 11.91
CA GLN A 156 -10.70 -16.79 11.41
C GLN A 156 -11.68 -16.09 10.46
N ILE A 157 -12.16 -14.90 10.82
CA ILE A 157 -13.07 -14.11 9.97
C ILE A 157 -12.38 -13.74 8.65
N MET A 158 -11.10 -13.37 8.68
CA MET A 158 -10.33 -13.09 7.46
C MET A 158 -10.16 -14.34 6.59
N ALA A 159 -9.85 -15.50 7.18
CA ALA A 159 -9.68 -16.74 6.42
C ALA A 159 -10.98 -17.17 5.71
N ARG A 160 -12.13 -16.98 6.38
CA ARG A 160 -13.42 -17.49 5.87
C ARG A 160 -14.21 -16.50 5.03
N SER A 161 -14.19 -15.21 5.40
CA SER A 161 -15.19 -14.24 4.93
C SER A 161 -14.60 -12.92 4.44
N LEU A 162 -13.29 -12.83 4.22
CA LEU A 162 -12.64 -11.58 3.78
C LEU A 162 -13.31 -10.98 2.54
N ASN A 163 -13.65 -11.80 1.53
CA ASN A 163 -14.31 -11.35 0.30
C ASN A 163 -15.65 -10.64 0.54
N VAL A 164 -16.36 -10.99 1.62
CA VAL A 164 -17.64 -10.37 1.99
C VAL A 164 -17.43 -8.93 2.45
N PHE A 165 -16.27 -8.61 3.04
CA PHE A 165 -15.93 -7.27 3.53
C PHE A 165 -15.26 -6.36 2.46
N LEU A 166 -14.74 -6.90 1.34
CA LEU A 166 -13.95 -6.15 0.33
C LEU A 166 -14.75 -5.22 -0.59
N LEU A 167 -15.95 -4.82 -0.20
CA LEU A 167 -16.88 -4.05 -1.04
C LEU A 167 -16.77 -2.55 -0.83
N THR A 168 -16.17 -2.17 0.29
CA THR A 168 -16.01 -0.78 0.69
C THR A 168 -14.54 -0.40 0.67
N LYS A 169 -14.23 0.80 1.16
CA LYS A 169 -12.84 1.23 1.30
C LYS A 169 -12.10 0.26 2.22
N LEU A 170 -10.89 -0.16 1.84
CA LEU A 170 -10.10 -1.18 2.55
C LEU A 170 -9.93 -0.92 4.06
N HIS A 171 -9.84 0.34 4.47
CA HIS A 171 -9.75 0.72 5.89
C HIS A 171 -11.06 0.48 6.65
N VAL A 172 -12.20 0.67 5.98
CA VAL A 172 -13.53 0.38 6.53
C VAL A 172 -13.71 -1.13 6.66
N SER A 173 -13.33 -1.90 5.64
CA SER A 173 -13.33 -3.36 5.68
C SER A 173 -12.50 -3.90 6.85
N ALA A 174 -11.27 -3.40 7.02
CA ALA A 174 -10.40 -3.81 8.11
C ALA A 174 -10.98 -3.47 9.49
N ALA A 175 -11.50 -2.25 9.67
CA ALA A 175 -12.17 -1.86 10.92
C ALA A 175 -13.42 -2.70 11.21
N ALA A 176 -14.21 -3.04 10.18
CA ALA A 176 -15.40 -3.87 10.32
C ALA A 176 -15.06 -5.31 10.73
N ILE A 177 -13.97 -5.89 10.19
CA ILE A 177 -13.49 -7.21 10.61
C ILE A 177 -13.08 -7.20 12.08
N VAL A 178 -12.30 -6.20 12.52
CA VAL A 178 -11.88 -6.08 13.93
C VAL A 178 -13.10 -5.92 14.85
N ILE A 179 -14.07 -5.09 14.47
CA ILE A 179 -15.29 -4.93 15.28
C ILE A 179 -16.13 -6.21 15.31
N THR A 180 -16.22 -6.93 14.20
CA THR A 180 -16.89 -8.24 14.19
C THR A 180 -16.21 -9.19 15.15
N ALA A 181 -14.87 -9.27 15.13
CA ALA A 181 -14.11 -10.11 16.05
C ALA A 181 -14.41 -9.74 17.52
N THR A 182 -14.37 -8.44 17.87
CA THR A 182 -14.66 -7.98 19.24
C THR A 182 -16.07 -8.30 19.72
N LEU A 183 -17.05 -8.30 18.81
CA LEU A 183 -18.44 -8.62 19.12
C LEU A 183 -18.66 -10.12 19.29
N VAL A 184 -17.92 -10.95 18.53
CA VAL A 184 -18.03 -12.41 18.60
C VAL A 184 -17.37 -12.99 19.85
N THR A 185 -16.39 -12.28 20.40
CA THR A 185 -15.64 -12.69 21.60
C THR A 185 -16.12 -11.97 22.87
N ASP A 186 -17.22 -11.21 22.81
CA ASP A 186 -17.78 -10.42 23.93
C ASP A 186 -16.83 -9.35 24.54
N PHE A 187 -15.79 -8.95 23.82
CA PHE A 187 -14.85 -7.89 24.25
C PHE A 187 -15.32 -6.46 23.89
N TYR A 188 -16.55 -6.29 23.40
CA TYR A 188 -17.06 -5.00 22.93
C TYR A 188 -17.06 -3.89 24.01
N HIS A 189 -17.20 -4.28 25.27
CA HIS A 189 -17.17 -3.33 26.39
C HIS A 189 -15.79 -2.67 26.55
N GLU A 190 -14.72 -3.42 26.28
CA GLU A 190 -13.32 -2.97 26.36
C GLU A 190 -12.83 -2.35 25.05
N ILE A 191 -13.25 -2.92 23.92
CA ILE A 191 -12.88 -2.48 22.57
C ILE A 191 -14.12 -1.96 21.85
N ARG A 192 -14.41 -0.68 22.09
CA ARG A 192 -15.57 0.00 21.50
C ARG A 192 -15.35 0.33 20.01
N LEU A 193 -16.47 0.37 19.26
CA LEU A 193 -16.52 0.83 17.87
C LEU A 193 -15.79 2.14 17.62
N THR A 194 -15.99 3.13 18.48
CA THR A 194 -15.36 4.45 18.35
C THR A 194 -13.84 4.36 18.38
N ARG A 195 -13.28 3.54 19.28
CA ARG A 195 -11.82 3.36 19.41
C ARG A 195 -11.22 2.75 18.15
N VAL A 196 -11.84 1.69 17.61
CA VAL A 196 -11.39 1.04 16.37
C VAL A 196 -11.52 1.98 15.17
N ALA A 197 -12.66 2.67 15.04
CA ALA A 197 -12.90 3.61 13.95
C ALA A 197 -11.91 4.79 13.97
N THR A 198 -11.61 5.34 15.14
CA THR A 198 -10.59 6.38 15.32
C THR A 198 -9.20 5.89 14.90
N PHE A 199 -8.79 4.69 15.33
CA PHE A 199 -7.49 4.14 14.95
C PHE A 199 -7.38 3.93 13.43
N ALA A 200 -8.44 3.38 12.83
CA ALA A 200 -8.53 3.16 11.39
C ALA A 200 -8.76 4.45 10.57
N LYS A 201 -9.00 5.60 11.23
CA LYS A 201 -9.32 6.90 10.63
C LYS A 201 -10.54 6.84 9.69
N VAL A 202 -11.59 6.16 10.14
CA VAL A 202 -12.86 6.02 9.42
C VAL A 202 -14.02 6.46 10.30
N ALA A 203 -15.16 6.78 9.68
CA ALA A 203 -16.38 7.10 10.42
C ALA A 203 -16.98 5.81 11.02
N PRO A 204 -17.43 5.82 12.29
CA PRO A 204 -18.11 4.67 12.91
C PRO A 204 -19.33 4.18 12.12
N SER A 205 -20.10 5.12 11.53
CA SER A 205 -21.26 4.80 10.69
C SER A 205 -20.87 4.00 9.44
N ALA A 206 -19.70 4.27 8.84
CA ALA A 206 -19.22 3.51 7.69
C ALA A 206 -18.85 2.08 8.08
N VAL A 207 -18.30 1.88 9.27
CA VAL A 207 -17.97 0.55 9.81
C VAL A 207 -19.24 -0.26 10.06
N ASN A 208 -20.25 0.34 10.71
CA ASN A 208 -21.55 -0.30 10.93
C ASN A 208 -22.25 -0.66 9.62
N HIS A 209 -22.24 0.27 8.64
CA HIS A 209 -22.82 0.01 7.33
C HIS A 209 -22.10 -1.13 6.60
N CYS A 210 -20.77 -1.20 6.69
CA CYS A 210 -19.99 -2.30 6.11
C CYS A 210 -20.32 -3.64 6.76
N LEU A 211 -20.47 -3.68 8.08
CA LEU A 211 -20.85 -4.88 8.84
C LEU A 211 -22.27 -5.36 8.47
N ALA A 212 -23.24 -4.43 8.44
CA ALA A 212 -24.61 -4.74 8.03
C ALA A 212 -24.66 -5.29 6.60
N THR A 213 -23.94 -4.66 5.67
CA THR A 213 -23.84 -5.12 4.28
C THR A 213 -23.23 -6.52 4.18
N ALA A 214 -22.20 -6.80 4.98
CA ALA A 214 -21.55 -8.10 5.01
C ALA A 214 -22.50 -9.19 5.52
N ALA A 215 -23.24 -8.93 6.59
CA ALA A 215 -24.20 -9.86 7.15
C ALA A 215 -25.38 -10.14 6.21
N THR A 216 -25.90 -9.11 5.53
CA THR A 216 -26.94 -9.26 4.50
C THR A 216 -26.51 -10.19 3.37
N ARG A 217 -25.23 -10.14 2.96
CA ARG A 217 -24.70 -11.04 1.92
C ARG A 217 -24.58 -12.49 2.34
N LEU A 218 -24.43 -12.73 3.64
CA LEU A 218 -24.49 -14.05 4.23
C LEU A 218 -25.93 -14.50 4.53
N GLY A 219 -26.93 -13.73 4.07
CA GLY A 219 -28.35 -14.07 4.16
C GLY A 219 -29.00 -13.76 5.51
N LYS A 220 -28.30 -13.10 6.45
CA LYS A 220 -28.89 -12.67 7.72
C LYS A 220 -28.64 -11.17 7.95
N PRO A 221 -29.59 -10.28 7.62
CA PRO A 221 -29.47 -8.86 7.94
C PRO A 221 -29.41 -8.66 9.46
N LEU A 222 -28.54 -7.77 9.90
CA LEU A 222 -28.42 -7.43 11.33
C LEU A 222 -29.52 -6.41 11.72
N PRO A 223 -30.04 -6.47 12.95
CA PRO A 223 -30.86 -5.40 13.51
C PRO A 223 -30.03 -4.12 13.69
N ASP A 224 -30.72 -2.98 13.89
CA ASP A 224 -30.12 -1.63 13.93
C ASP A 224 -28.99 -1.43 14.95
N SER A 225 -28.86 -2.33 15.94
CA SER A 225 -27.81 -2.28 16.96
C SER A 225 -26.86 -3.48 16.88
N PRO A 226 -25.69 -3.34 16.23
CA PRO A 226 -24.70 -4.41 16.09
C PRO A 226 -24.15 -4.92 17.42
N SER A 227 -24.17 -4.10 18.47
CA SER A 227 -23.61 -4.44 19.79
C SER A 227 -24.36 -5.56 20.51
N LYS A 228 -25.57 -5.91 20.06
CA LYS A 228 -26.36 -7.03 20.61
C LYS A 228 -26.31 -8.28 19.74
N CYS A 229 -25.51 -8.28 18.67
CA CYS A 229 -25.53 -9.31 17.63
C CYS A 229 -24.37 -10.31 17.72
N GLY A 230 -23.63 -10.37 18.83
CA GLY A 230 -22.43 -11.20 18.97
C GLY A 230 -22.64 -12.66 18.55
N ASN A 231 -23.70 -13.31 19.05
CA ASN A 231 -24.04 -14.69 18.69
C ASN A 231 -24.38 -14.85 17.20
N THR A 232 -25.20 -13.96 16.64
CA THR A 232 -25.54 -13.97 15.21
C THR A 232 -24.30 -13.77 14.33
N LEU A 233 -23.40 -12.87 14.74
CA LEU A 233 -22.13 -12.64 14.04
C LEU A 233 -21.20 -13.84 14.14
N LYS A 234 -21.18 -14.53 15.29
CA LYS A 234 -20.40 -15.75 15.50
C LYS A 234 -20.89 -16.85 14.57
N GLU A 235 -22.20 -17.02 14.50
CA GLU A 235 -22.85 -17.92 13.54
C GLU A 235 -22.53 -17.59 12.10
N LEU A 236 -22.49 -16.31 11.72
CA LEU A 236 -22.28 -15.91 10.34
C LEU A 236 -20.82 -16.02 9.89
N PHE A 237 -19.89 -15.54 10.71
CA PHE A 237 -18.51 -15.32 10.30
C PHE A 237 -17.53 -16.36 10.86
N VAL A 238 -17.89 -17.07 11.94
CA VAL A 238 -17.00 -18.05 12.60
C VAL A 238 -17.48 -19.49 12.44
N THR A 239 -18.76 -19.80 12.63
CA THR A 239 -19.26 -21.19 12.59
C THR A 239 -20.09 -21.54 11.35
N GLY A 240 -20.66 -20.55 10.66
CA GLY A 240 -21.61 -20.77 9.56
C GLY A 240 -21.01 -21.46 8.34
N ILE A 241 -21.87 -22.12 7.55
CA ILE A 241 -21.52 -22.80 6.31
C ILE A 241 -21.05 -21.74 5.30
N GLN A 242 -19.86 -21.92 4.72
CA GLN A 242 -19.32 -20.99 3.72
C GLN A 242 -20.32 -20.83 2.57
N PRO A 243 -20.64 -19.60 2.13
CA PRO A 243 -21.31 -19.41 0.86
C PRO A 243 -20.41 -19.97 -0.25
N PRO A 244 -20.97 -20.59 -1.29
CA PRO A 244 -20.17 -21.17 -2.37
C PRO A 244 -19.24 -20.11 -2.95
N SER A 245 -17.95 -20.46 -3.05
CA SER A 245 -16.94 -19.62 -3.69
C SER A 245 -17.33 -19.38 -5.14
N ILE A 246 -17.69 -18.14 -5.47
CA ILE A 246 -17.80 -17.63 -6.85
C ILE A 246 -16.41 -17.30 -7.37
#